data_AF-A0ABD0NAY1-F1
#
_entry.id   AF-A0ABD0NAY1-F1
#
_cell.length_a   1.000
_cell.length_b   1.000
_cell.length_c   1.000
_cell.angle_alpha   90.00
_cell.angle_beta   90.00
_cell.angle_gamma   90.00
#
_symmetry.space_group_name_H-M   'P 1'
#
loop_
_entity.id
_entity.type
_entity.pdbx_description
1 polymer ?
#
loop_
_entity_poly.entity_id
_entity_poly.type
_entity_poly.pdbx_seq_one_letter_code
_entity_poly.pdbx_strand_id
1 'polypeptide(L)'
;SSSVAVEMVPPKEESEQKDSSTAAPSTLQDPSGSSGIVVQGLTEDMITVLIRACVSMISVPVDPDTLHATLRLCLRLTRTHHYAMMFAELKSTRMILNLTQSSGFNGFTPLVTLLFRHIIEDPATLRHTMEKVVRSAVTSGAGSTTSGVVEINYILRVLGPAACRNPECFTETAKSCIRIALPAPRGAGT
;
A
#
# COMPACT_ATOMS: atom_id res chain seq x y z
N SER A 1 24.74 -54.37 5.65
CA SER A 1 23.86 -55.54 5.89
C SER A 1 22.46 -55.06 6.20
N SER A 2 21.50 -55.63 5.45
CA SER A 2 20.03 -55.59 5.54
C SER A 2 19.31 -54.22 5.60
N SER A 3 19.03 -53.70 4.41
CA SER A 3 17.77 -53.05 4.07
C SER A 3 16.73 -54.16 3.79
N VAL A 4 15.47 -53.98 4.20
CA VAL A 4 14.36 -54.87 3.82
C VAL A 4 13.33 -54.05 3.05
N ALA A 5 13.28 -54.32 1.75
CA ALA A 5 12.18 -54.02 0.85
C ALA A 5 11.38 -55.32 0.66
N VAL A 6 10.05 -55.23 0.66
CA VAL A 6 9.10 -56.22 0.10
C VAL A 6 7.79 -55.46 -0.10
N GLU A 7 6.99 -55.51 -1.16
CA GLU A 7 7.07 -55.95 -2.56
C GLU A 7 5.68 -55.57 -3.13
N MET A 8 5.64 -54.99 -4.33
CA MET A 8 4.42 -54.84 -5.13
C MET A 8 4.24 -56.07 -6.03
N VAL A 9 3.02 -56.57 -6.19
CA VAL A 9 2.63 -57.37 -7.38
C VAL A 9 1.19 -57.01 -7.83
N PRO A 10 0.95 -56.70 -9.13
CA PRO A 10 -0.34 -56.40 -9.78
C PRO A 10 -0.85 -57.63 -10.60
N PRO A 11 -1.62 -57.51 -11.70
CA PRO A 11 -2.90 -56.85 -12.00
C PRO A 11 -3.98 -57.87 -12.46
N LYS A 12 -5.23 -57.43 -12.68
CA LYS A 12 -6.11 -58.04 -13.70
C LYS A 12 -6.92 -56.96 -14.41
N GLU A 13 -6.59 -56.73 -15.68
CA GLU A 13 -7.48 -56.14 -16.68
C GLU A 13 -8.41 -57.22 -17.23
N GLU A 14 -9.67 -56.89 -17.43
CA GLU A 14 -10.43 -57.42 -18.57
C GLU A 14 -11.50 -56.42 -18.98
N SER A 15 -11.51 -56.14 -20.28
CA SER A 15 -12.26 -55.09 -20.97
C SER A 15 -13.55 -55.69 -21.53
N GLU A 16 -14.69 -55.02 -21.36
CA GLU A 16 -15.81 -55.17 -22.31
C GLU A 16 -16.52 -53.82 -22.53
N GLN A 17 -16.63 -53.46 -23.80
CA GLN A 17 -17.19 -52.24 -24.36
C GLN A 17 -18.47 -52.61 -25.12
N LYS A 18 -19.58 -51.89 -24.92
CA LYS A 18 -20.60 -51.74 -25.97
C LYS A 18 -21.47 -50.49 -25.82
N ASP A 19 -21.55 -49.78 -26.95
CA ASP A 19 -22.23 -48.52 -27.25
C ASP A 19 -23.71 -48.40 -26.85
N SER A 20 -24.11 -47.18 -26.51
CA SER A 20 -25.27 -46.54 -27.16
C SER A 20 -25.23 -45.01 -26.96
N SER A 21 -25.17 -44.31 -28.09
CA SER A 21 -25.19 -42.85 -28.25
C SER A 21 -26.45 -42.19 -27.70
N THR A 22 -26.37 -40.93 -27.24
CA THR A 22 -27.24 -39.80 -27.67
C THR A 22 -26.69 -38.47 -27.13
N ALA A 23 -26.86 -37.43 -27.95
CA ALA A 23 -26.25 -36.11 -28.00
C ALA A 23 -26.38 -35.18 -26.77
N ALA A 24 -25.41 -34.25 -26.69
CA ALA A 24 -25.25 -33.15 -25.75
C ALA A 24 -26.39 -32.10 -25.80
N PRO A 25 -26.40 -31.15 -24.84
CA PRO A 25 -25.85 -29.85 -25.19
C PRO A 25 -24.77 -29.37 -24.22
N SER A 26 -23.71 -28.85 -24.83
CA SER A 26 -22.49 -28.31 -24.23
C SER A 26 -22.80 -27.11 -23.32
N THR A 27 -22.53 -27.25 -22.03
CA THR A 27 -22.29 -26.08 -21.17
C THR A 27 -20.78 -25.92 -21.08
N LEU A 28 -20.26 -24.82 -21.65
CA LEU A 28 -18.87 -24.40 -21.45
C LEU A 28 -18.68 -24.11 -19.96
N GLN A 29 -18.24 -25.10 -19.20
CA GLN A 29 -17.64 -24.88 -17.89
C GLN A 29 -16.17 -24.57 -18.15
N ASP A 30 -15.79 -23.30 -18.00
CA ASP A 30 -14.39 -22.94 -17.80
C ASP A 30 -13.94 -23.54 -16.45
N PRO A 31 -13.02 -24.52 -16.42
CA PRO A 31 -12.44 -24.99 -15.17
C PRO A 31 -11.21 -24.12 -14.90
N SER A 32 -11.44 -22.83 -14.64
CA SER A 32 -10.38 -21.97 -14.11
C SER A 32 -10.94 -20.97 -13.09
N GLY A 33 -11.78 -21.48 -12.20
CA GLY A 33 -12.02 -20.86 -10.90
C GLY A 33 -10.77 -20.96 -10.02
N SER A 34 -9.69 -20.27 -10.41
CA SER A 34 -8.69 -19.86 -9.43
C SER A 34 -9.37 -18.81 -8.56
N SER A 35 -10.14 -19.28 -7.57
CA SER A 35 -10.61 -18.46 -6.47
C SER A 35 -9.37 -17.96 -5.75
N GLY A 36 -8.86 -16.80 -6.18
CA GLY A 36 -7.69 -16.19 -5.59
C GLY A 36 -7.88 -16.10 -4.08
N ILE A 37 -6.84 -16.49 -3.33
CA ILE A 37 -6.84 -16.39 -1.88
C ILE A 37 -6.98 -14.91 -1.52
N VAL A 38 -8.16 -14.52 -1.03
CA VAL A 38 -8.38 -13.16 -0.49
C VAL A 38 -7.70 -13.13 0.87
N VAL A 39 -6.47 -12.60 0.92
CA VAL A 39 -5.79 -12.37 2.19
C VAL A 39 -6.45 -11.18 2.86
N GLN A 40 -7.23 -11.45 3.91
CA GLN A 40 -7.83 -10.41 4.72
C GLN A 40 -6.74 -9.60 5.43
N GLY A 41 -6.89 -8.28 5.43
CA GLY A 41 -5.93 -7.37 6.07
C GLY A 41 -5.92 -7.50 7.59
N LEU A 42 -4.96 -6.81 8.22
CA LEU A 42 -4.88 -6.73 9.68
C LEU A 42 -6.03 -5.88 10.24
N THR A 43 -6.63 -6.32 11.34
CA THR A 43 -7.56 -5.50 12.11
C THR A 43 -6.82 -4.42 12.90
N GLU A 44 -7.53 -3.37 13.34
CA GLU A 44 -6.92 -2.30 14.14
C GLU A 44 -6.29 -2.85 15.43
N ASP A 45 -6.98 -3.75 16.13
CA ASP A 45 -6.46 -4.40 17.35
C ASP A 45 -5.14 -5.13 17.09
N MET A 46 -5.06 -5.90 16.00
CA MET A 46 -3.84 -6.61 15.60
C MET A 46 -2.70 -5.62 15.34
N ILE A 47 -2.98 -4.51 14.65
CA ILE A 47 -1.99 -3.46 14.40
C ILE A 47 -1.49 -2.88 15.72
N THR A 48 -2.39 -2.60 16.68
CA THR A 48 -1.95 -2.03 17.95
C THR A 48 -1.08 -2.99 18.77
N VAL A 49 -1.39 -4.28 18.75
CA VAL A 49 -0.57 -5.33 19.40
C VAL A 49 0.80 -5.42 18.74
N LEU A 50 0.85 -5.44 17.40
CA LEU A 50 2.10 -5.50 16.65
C LEU A 50 2.99 -4.30 16.93
N ILE A 51 2.44 -3.08 16.99
CA ILE A 51 3.22 -1.89 17.33
C ILE A 51 3.84 -2.02 18.72
N ARG A 52 3.07 -2.44 19.73
CA ARG A 52 3.59 -2.66 21.09
C ARG A 52 4.71 -3.69 21.10
N ALA A 53 4.53 -4.82 20.40
CA ALA A 53 5.53 -5.87 20.29
C ALA A 53 6.82 -5.36 19.61
N CYS A 54 6.70 -4.58 18.53
CA CYS A 54 7.85 -3.98 17.87
C CYS A 54 8.61 -3.01 18.79
N VAL A 55 7.90 -2.19 19.57
CA VAL A 55 8.56 -1.27 20.53
C VAL A 55 9.29 -2.06 21.61
N SER A 56 8.70 -3.13 22.14
CA SER A 56 9.40 -4.04 23.06
C SER A 56 10.63 -4.71 22.44
N MET A 57 10.59 -5.04 21.14
CA MET A 57 11.74 -5.59 20.44
C MET A 57 12.87 -4.56 20.26
N ILE A 58 12.53 -3.28 20.02
CA ILE A 58 13.51 -2.18 20.00
C ILE A 58 14.10 -1.93 21.40
N SER A 59 13.39 -2.27 22.48
CA SER A 59 13.84 -2.03 23.85
C SER A 59 14.93 -2.96 24.35
N VAL A 60 15.18 -4.06 23.65
CA VAL A 60 16.13 -5.09 24.05
C VAL A 60 17.25 -5.20 23.02
N PRO A 61 18.45 -5.67 23.40
CA PRO A 61 19.49 -5.94 22.44
C PRO A 61 19.06 -7.06 21.49
N VAL A 62 18.84 -6.71 20.23
CA VAL A 62 18.61 -7.65 19.13
C VAL A 62 19.71 -7.48 18.08
N ASP A 63 19.92 -8.52 17.27
CA ASP A 63 20.84 -8.45 16.15
C ASP A 63 20.38 -7.43 15.10
N PRO A 64 21.30 -6.90 14.26
CA PRO A 64 20.97 -5.88 13.27
C PRO A 64 19.87 -6.27 12.28
N ASP A 65 19.77 -7.55 11.90
CA ASP A 65 18.78 -8.02 10.93
C ASP A 65 17.38 -8.04 11.54
N THR A 66 17.27 -8.51 12.79
CA THR A 66 16.03 -8.47 13.57
C THR A 66 15.56 -7.03 13.81
N LEU A 67 16.48 -6.12 14.18
CA LEU A 67 16.13 -4.70 14.33
C LEU A 67 15.67 -4.11 12.99
N HIS A 68 16.38 -4.40 11.89
CA HIS A 68 16.02 -3.92 10.57
C HIS A 68 14.61 -4.39 10.17
N ALA A 69 14.31 -5.68 10.35
CA ALA A 69 12.98 -6.23 10.08
C ALA A 69 11.89 -5.54 10.94
N THR A 70 12.17 -5.33 12.23
CA THR A 70 11.28 -4.64 13.18
C THR A 70 10.97 -3.23 12.71
N LEU A 71 12.00 -2.44 12.40
CA LEU A 71 11.81 -1.06 11.98
C LEU A 71 11.09 -0.98 10.62
N ARG A 72 11.34 -1.92 9.68
CA ARG A 72 10.58 -2.01 8.42
C ARG A 72 9.11 -2.32 8.66
N LEU A 73 8.78 -3.13 9.66
CA LEU A 73 7.40 -3.40 10.05
C LEU A 73 6.76 -2.14 10.65
N CYS A 74 7.44 -1.48 11.60
CA CYS A 74 7.00 -0.20 12.15
C CYS A 74 6.72 0.83 11.05
N LEU A 75 7.58 0.93 10.04
CA LEU A 75 7.40 1.86 8.92
C LEU A 75 6.09 1.60 8.16
N ARG A 76 5.67 0.34 8.01
CA ARG A 76 4.41 0.01 7.32
C ARG A 76 3.19 0.26 8.20
N LEU A 77 3.27 -0.09 9.49
CA LEU A 77 2.18 0.06 10.46
C LEU A 77 1.91 1.53 10.80
N THR A 78 2.95 2.36 10.83
CA THR A 78 2.88 3.79 11.19
C THR A 78 2.55 4.72 10.01
N ARG A 79 2.16 4.20 8.85
CA ARG A 79 1.74 5.05 7.71
C ARG A 79 0.53 5.91 8.05
N THR A 80 -0.36 5.42 8.92
CA THR A 80 -1.44 6.21 9.49
C THR A 80 -0.90 6.99 10.69
N HIS A 81 -1.10 8.31 10.69
CA HIS A 81 -0.54 9.19 11.71
C HIS A 81 -0.96 8.81 13.15
N HIS A 82 -2.19 8.35 13.35
CA HIS A 82 -2.65 7.86 14.66
C HIS A 82 -1.75 6.75 15.22
N TYR A 83 -1.34 5.79 14.40
CA TYR A 83 -0.42 4.72 14.80
C TYR A 83 1.02 5.21 14.97
N ALA A 84 1.46 6.21 14.19
CA ALA A 84 2.75 6.85 14.39
C ALA A 84 2.82 7.56 15.76
N MET A 85 1.75 8.24 16.16
CA MET A 85 1.64 8.87 17.47
C MET A 85 1.67 7.84 18.60
N MET A 86 0.89 6.76 18.50
CA MET A 86 0.93 5.67 19.47
C MET A 86 2.34 5.06 19.58
N PHE A 87 3.01 4.85 18.45
CA PHE A 87 4.39 4.38 18.43
C PHE A 87 5.31 5.35 19.19
N ALA A 88 5.18 6.66 18.98
CA ALA A 88 5.97 7.69 19.66
C ALA A 88 5.71 7.77 21.17
N GLU A 89 4.45 7.66 21.59
CA GLU A 89 4.02 7.68 23.00
C GLU A 89 4.64 6.54 23.82
N LEU A 90 4.92 5.42 23.17
CA LEU A 90 5.64 4.28 23.76
C LEU A 90 7.16 4.51 23.90
N LYS A 91 7.64 5.76 23.76
CA LYS A 91 9.05 6.19 23.91
C LYS A 91 10.01 5.61 22.88
N SER A 92 9.49 5.00 21.81
CA SER A 92 10.26 4.38 20.74
C SER A 92 11.25 5.32 20.05
N THR A 93 10.90 6.61 19.89
CA THR A 93 11.77 7.63 19.29
C THR A 93 13.07 7.78 20.07
N ARG A 94 12.97 7.90 21.40
CA ARG A 94 14.12 7.98 22.30
C ARG A 94 14.93 6.69 22.27
N MET A 95 14.27 5.54 22.21
CA MET A 95 14.94 4.25 22.16
C MET A 95 15.75 4.09 20.88
N ILE A 96 15.18 4.45 19.73
CA ILE A 96 15.86 4.44 18.43
C ILE A 96 17.07 5.39 18.43
N LEU A 97 16.92 6.60 18.97
CA LEU A 97 18.02 7.58 19.06
C LEU A 97 19.15 7.14 20.00
N ASN A 98 18.86 6.25 20.95
CA ASN A 98 19.82 5.71 21.91
C ASN A 98 20.46 4.40 21.43
N LEU A 99 20.08 3.87 20.27
CA LEU A 99 20.72 2.68 19.71
C LEU A 99 22.19 2.97 19.40
N THR A 100 23.04 1.98 19.68
CA THR A 100 24.48 2.05 19.44
C THR A 100 24.84 1.43 18.09
N GLN A 101 26.09 1.63 17.66
CA GLN A 101 26.61 1.08 16.40
C GLN A 101 26.53 -0.45 16.32
N SER A 102 26.42 -1.18 17.44
CA SER A 102 26.25 -2.64 17.44
C SER A 102 24.93 -3.09 16.81
N SER A 103 23.92 -2.22 16.77
CA SER A 103 22.63 -2.49 16.12
C SER A 103 22.54 -1.84 14.73
N GLY A 104 23.64 -1.29 14.22
CA GLY A 104 23.69 -0.59 12.95
C GLY A 104 23.56 -1.53 11.74
N PHE A 105 22.81 -1.10 10.74
CA PHE A 105 22.69 -1.76 9.44
C PHE A 105 22.66 -0.74 8.31
N ASN A 106 22.96 -1.18 7.09
CA ASN A 106 22.89 -0.33 5.89
C ASN A 106 21.46 0.12 5.63
N GLY A 107 21.22 1.43 5.58
CA GLY A 107 19.89 1.99 5.41
C GLY A 107 19.13 2.32 6.70
N PHE A 108 19.80 2.25 7.87
CA PHE A 108 19.21 2.68 9.14
C PHE A 108 18.71 4.13 9.09
N THR A 109 19.56 5.08 8.68
CA THR A 109 19.23 6.51 8.67
C THR A 109 18.01 6.84 7.80
N PRO A 110 17.92 6.42 6.53
CA PRO A 110 16.72 6.63 5.72
C PRO A 110 15.45 6.06 6.36
N LEU A 111 15.54 4.88 6.98
CA LEU A 111 14.40 4.21 7.58
C LEU A 111 13.88 4.99 8.80
N VAL A 112 14.76 5.34 9.74
CA VAL A 112 14.39 6.14 10.92
C VAL A 112 13.89 7.53 10.52
N THR A 113 14.49 8.14 9.49
CA THR A 113 14.03 9.43 8.95
C THR A 113 12.58 9.36 8.48
N LEU A 114 12.21 8.32 7.73
CA LEU A 114 10.83 8.15 7.28
C LEU A 114 9.88 7.85 8.45
N LEU A 115 10.33 7.08 9.43
CA LEU A 115 9.56 6.78 10.63
C LEU A 115 9.24 8.06 11.42
N PHE A 116 10.25 8.91 11.64
CA PHE A 116 10.09 10.18 12.35
C PHE A 116 9.26 11.16 11.53
N ARG A 117 9.38 11.13 10.20
CA ARG A 117 8.49 11.88 9.32
C ARG A 117 7.01 11.53 9.57
N HIS A 118 6.64 10.25 9.76
CA HIS A 118 5.26 9.89 10.08
C HIS A 118 4.75 10.51 11.39
N ILE A 119 5.64 10.73 12.36
CA ILE A 119 5.33 11.29 13.68
C ILE A 119 5.19 12.82 13.60
N ILE A 120 6.11 13.50 12.91
CA ILE A 120 6.12 14.97 12.86
C ILE A 120 5.15 15.55 11.82
N GLU A 121 4.82 14.78 10.78
CA GLU A 121 3.94 15.22 9.70
C GLU A 121 2.48 15.10 10.12
N ASP A 122 2.04 16.07 10.93
CA ASP A 122 0.65 16.22 11.37
C ASP A 122 -0.33 16.29 10.16
N PRO A 123 -1.46 15.56 10.18
CA PRO A 123 -2.43 15.51 9.08
C PRO A 123 -3.01 16.87 8.69
N ALA A 124 -3.24 17.78 9.65
CA ALA A 124 -3.79 19.10 9.34
C ALA A 124 -2.77 19.95 8.54
N THR A 125 -1.51 19.89 8.94
CA THR A 125 -0.39 20.55 8.25
C THR A 125 -0.17 19.97 6.85
N LEU A 126 -0.24 18.64 6.71
CA LEU A 126 -0.16 17.96 5.42
C LEU A 126 -1.29 18.42 4.50
N ARG A 127 -2.53 18.44 4.98
CA ARG A 127 -3.70 18.91 4.22
C ARG A 127 -3.54 20.36 3.77
N HIS A 128 -3.12 21.25 4.68
CA HIS A 128 -2.91 22.65 4.35
C HIS A 128 -1.82 22.85 3.28
N THR A 129 -0.71 22.11 3.41
CA THR A 129 0.38 22.13 2.43
C THR A 129 -0.09 21.60 1.08
N MET A 130 -0.85 20.49 1.08
CA MET A 130 -1.43 19.91 -0.12
C MET A 130 -2.35 20.91 -0.81
N GLU A 131 -3.23 21.59 -0.06
CA GLU A 131 -4.14 22.60 -0.57
C GLU A 131 -3.39 23.76 -1.23
N LYS A 132 -2.34 24.25 -0.58
CA LYS A 132 -1.50 25.31 -1.14
C LYS A 132 -0.84 24.90 -2.46
N VAL A 133 -0.33 23.66 -2.55
CA VAL A 133 0.28 23.12 -3.77
C VAL A 133 -0.76 22.98 -4.89
N VAL A 134 -1.94 22.43 -4.58
CA VAL A 134 -3.03 22.27 -5.56
C VAL A 134 -3.53 23.62 -6.07
N ARG A 135 -3.81 24.57 -5.18
CA ARG A 135 -4.26 25.92 -5.54
C ARG A 135 -3.23 26.68 -6.37
N SER A 136 -1.95 26.54 -6.02
CA SER A 136 -0.85 27.11 -6.81
C SER A 136 -0.84 26.57 -8.24
N ALA A 137 -0.96 25.26 -8.43
CA ALA A 137 -0.95 24.66 -9.77
C ALA A 137 -2.09 25.18 -10.67
N VAL A 138 -3.31 25.31 -10.14
CA VAL A 138 -4.45 25.83 -10.93
C VAL A 138 -4.35 27.33 -11.21
N THR A 139 -3.69 28.09 -10.34
CA THR A 139 -3.58 29.55 -10.48
C THR A 139 -2.40 29.93 -11.38
N SER A 140 -1.24 29.31 -11.18
CA SER A 140 -0.01 29.60 -11.93
C SER A 140 -0.04 29.06 -13.37
N GLY A 141 -0.74 27.95 -13.61
CA GLY A 141 -0.93 27.43 -14.97
C GLY A 141 -1.88 28.28 -15.82
N ALA A 142 -2.74 29.10 -15.20
CA ALA A 142 -3.77 29.89 -15.86
C ALA A 142 -3.26 31.23 -16.44
N GLY A 143 -1.99 31.59 -16.18
CA GLY A 143 -1.43 32.92 -16.44
C GLY A 143 -1.31 33.37 -17.91
N SER A 144 -1.91 32.66 -18.87
CA SER A 144 -1.81 33.01 -20.30
C SER A 144 -3.07 32.77 -21.13
N THR A 145 -4.12 32.13 -20.60
CA THR A 145 -5.35 31.90 -21.37
C THR A 145 -6.43 32.85 -20.88
N THR A 146 -7.10 33.53 -21.82
CA THR A 146 -8.18 34.49 -21.55
C THR A 146 -9.37 33.86 -20.80
N SER A 147 -9.40 32.53 -20.65
CA SER A 147 -10.44 31.77 -19.96
C SER A 147 -10.03 31.25 -18.57
N GLY A 148 -8.77 31.41 -18.13
CA GLY A 148 -8.32 30.90 -16.83
C GLY A 148 -8.34 29.37 -16.71
N VAL A 149 -8.32 28.66 -17.84
CA VAL A 149 -8.37 27.19 -17.91
C VAL A 149 -6.96 26.64 -18.06
N VAL A 150 -6.65 25.64 -17.23
CA VAL A 150 -5.39 24.89 -17.23
C VAL A 150 -5.58 23.52 -17.88
N GLU A 151 -4.58 23.09 -18.63
CA GLU A 151 -4.59 21.79 -19.30
C GLU A 151 -4.35 20.64 -18.31
N ILE A 152 -5.04 19.52 -18.48
CA ILE A 152 -5.06 18.43 -17.49
C ILE A 152 -3.71 17.72 -17.37
N ASN A 153 -2.97 17.51 -18.45
CA ASN A 153 -1.64 16.91 -18.41
C ASN A 153 -0.63 17.80 -17.69
N TYR A 154 -0.79 19.13 -17.72
CA TYR A 154 -0.02 20.02 -16.84
C TYR A 154 -0.32 19.76 -15.36
N ILE A 155 -1.60 19.72 -14.99
CA ILE A 155 -2.02 19.48 -13.61
C ILE A 155 -1.52 18.13 -13.10
N LEU A 156 -1.67 17.06 -13.87
CA LEU A 156 -1.20 15.72 -13.52
C LEU A 156 0.32 15.68 -13.33
N ARG A 157 1.07 16.41 -14.16
CA ARG A 157 2.54 16.47 -14.08
C ARG A 157 3.00 17.22 -12.82
N VAL A 158 2.42 18.39 -12.55
CA VAL A 158 2.81 19.24 -11.40
C VAL A 158 2.39 18.61 -10.08
N LEU A 159 1.22 17.97 -10.05
CA LEU A 159 0.65 17.39 -8.82
C LEU A 159 1.04 15.92 -8.60
N GLY A 160 1.77 15.28 -9.53
CA GLY A 160 2.25 13.91 -9.39
C GLY A 160 2.97 13.62 -8.08
N PRO A 161 3.96 14.44 -7.64
CA PRO A 161 4.63 14.25 -6.36
C PRO A 161 3.70 14.36 -5.14
N ALA A 162 2.70 15.23 -5.23
CA ALA A 162 1.71 15.44 -4.17
C ALA A 162 0.78 14.22 -4.03
N ALA A 163 0.33 13.67 -5.16
CA ALA A 163 -0.48 12.45 -5.19
C ALA A 163 0.28 11.24 -4.61
N CYS A 164 1.57 11.10 -4.93
CA CYS A 164 2.41 10.02 -4.40
C CYS A 164 2.65 10.11 -2.88
N ARG A 165 2.56 11.31 -2.29
CA ARG A 165 2.78 11.52 -0.85
C ARG A 165 1.63 10.98 -0.01
N ASN A 166 0.40 11.31 -0.37
CA ASN A 166 -0.82 10.82 0.28
C ASN A 166 -2.00 10.89 -0.72
N PRO A 167 -2.39 9.75 -1.33
CA PRO A 167 -3.44 9.72 -2.35
C PRO A 167 -4.82 10.16 -1.87
N GLU A 168 -5.20 9.81 -0.64
CA GLU A 168 -6.50 10.17 -0.07
C GLU A 168 -6.59 11.68 0.16
N CYS A 169 -5.61 12.24 0.88
CA CYS A 169 -5.55 13.68 1.12
C CYS A 169 -5.45 14.48 -0.18
N PHE A 170 -4.67 13.99 -1.16
CA PHE A 170 -4.60 14.60 -2.48
C PHE A 170 -5.96 14.63 -3.16
N THR A 171 -6.68 13.50 -3.16
CA THR A 171 -7.99 13.37 -3.80
C THR A 171 -9.02 14.29 -3.16
N GLU A 172 -9.08 14.36 -1.83
CA GLU A 172 -9.98 15.27 -1.11
C GLU A 172 -9.70 16.74 -1.46
N THR A 173 -8.44 17.14 -1.42
CA THR A 173 -8.01 18.52 -1.70
C THR A 173 -8.22 18.88 -3.17
N ALA A 174 -7.93 17.96 -4.10
CA ALA A 174 -8.17 18.17 -5.52
C ALA A 174 -9.66 18.38 -5.80
N LYS A 175 -10.54 17.57 -5.19
CA LYS A 175 -12.00 17.72 -5.29
C LYS A 175 -12.49 19.08 -4.78
N SER A 176 -11.91 19.59 -3.68
CA SER A 176 -12.32 20.88 -3.12
C SER A 176 -11.83 22.06 -3.97
N CYS A 177 -10.62 21.96 -4.54
CA CYS A 177 -9.93 23.09 -5.17
C CYS A 177 -10.05 23.17 -6.69
N ILE A 178 -10.20 22.04 -7.40
CA ILE A 178 -10.19 21.98 -8.86
C ILE A 178 -11.62 21.99 -9.40
N ARG A 179 -11.84 22.67 -10.52
CA ARG A 179 -13.10 22.65 -11.28
C ARG A 179 -12.80 22.29 -12.74
N ILE A 180 -13.70 21.53 -13.36
CA ILE A 180 -13.57 21.11 -14.77
C ILE A 180 -14.46 22.02 -15.61
N ALA A 181 -13.88 22.74 -16.56
CA ALA A 181 -14.62 23.48 -17.56
C ALA A 181 -14.97 22.52 -18.71
N LEU A 182 -16.27 22.35 -18.98
CA LEU A 182 -16.75 21.59 -20.13
C LEU A 182 -16.96 22.55 -21.31
N PRO A 183 -16.63 22.14 -22.56
CA PRO A 183 -16.97 22.91 -23.75
C PRO A 183 -18.49 23.15 -23.80
N ALA A 184 -18.90 24.31 -24.33
CA ALA A 184 -20.32 24.59 -24.53
C ALA A 184 -20.99 23.48 -25.38
N PRO A 185 -22.25 23.08 -25.07
CA PRO A 185 -22.98 22.12 -25.88
C PRO A 185 -23.05 22.61 -27.33
N ARG A 186 -22.60 21.79 -28.29
CA ARG A 186 -22.78 22.08 -29.71
C ARG A 186 -24.26 21.90 -30.04
N GLY A 187 -25.06 22.96 -29.97
CA GLY A 187 -26.49 22.86 -30.29
C GLY A 187 -27.43 23.99 -29.87
N ALA A 188 -26.98 25.12 -29.33
CA ALA A 188 -27.85 26.30 -29.21
C ALA A 188 -27.65 27.18 -30.46
N GLY A 189 -28.31 26.80 -31.55
CA GLY A 189 -28.39 27.61 -32.75
C GLY A 189 -29.16 28.91 -32.50
N THR A 190 -28.64 29.98 -33.09
CA THR A 190 -29.41 31.13 -33.58
C THR A 190 -28.95 31.38 -35.00
#